data_AF-A0A1E1LFR2-F1
#
_entry.id   AF-A0A1E1LFR2-F1
#
_cell.length_a   1.000
_cell.length_b   1.000
_cell.length_c   1.000
_cell.angle_alpha   90.00
_cell.angle_beta   90.00
_cell.angle_gamma   90.00
#
_symmetry.space_group_name_H-M   'P 1'
#
loop_
_entity.id
_entity.type
_entity.pdbx_description
1 polymer ?
#
loop_
_entity_poly.entity_id
_entity_poly.type
_entity_poly.pdbx_seq_one_letter_code
_entity_poly.pdbx_strand_id
1 'polypeptide(L)' 'MALLSDTKRLVNHWLTSYNWRYQDATLDELPHFKTKIAIDGFGELGVHFLHQEATGNAKENAIPLLFIH' A
#
# COMPACT_ATOMS: atom_id res chain seq x y z
N MET A 1 -5.11 -23.33 -25.23
CA MET A 1 -6.19 -22.89 -24.31
C MET A 1 -5.65 -22.57 -22.89
N ALA A 2 -4.50 -21.86 -22.77
CA ALA A 2 -3.89 -21.59 -21.46
C ALA A 2 -4.60 -20.49 -20.63
N LEU A 3 -5.15 -19.47 -21.31
CA LEU A 3 -5.79 -18.32 -20.64
C LEU A 3 -7.02 -18.72 -19.81
N LEU A 4 -7.89 -19.60 -20.33
CA LEU A 4 -9.10 -20.02 -19.62
C LEU A 4 -8.78 -20.87 -18.39
N SER A 5 -7.78 -21.74 -18.46
CA SER A 5 -7.33 -22.53 -17.31
C SER A 5 -6.74 -21.64 -16.22
N ASP A 6 -5.95 -20.62 -16.59
CA ASP A 6 -5.37 -19.69 -15.62
C ASP A 6 -6.43 -18.81 -14.96
N THR A 7 -7.39 -18.28 -15.72
CA THR A 7 -8.50 -17.52 -15.13
C THR A 7 -9.30 -18.37 -14.14
N LYS A 8 -9.64 -19.63 -14.50
CA LYS A 8 -10.36 -20.54 -13.59
C LYS A 8 -9.56 -20.83 -12.32
N ARG A 9 -8.24 -21.03 -12.44
CA ARG A 9 -7.35 -21.24 -11.30
C ARG A 9 -7.30 -20.04 -10.35
N LEU A 10 -7.16 -18.83 -10.88
CA LEU A 10 -7.11 -17.59 -10.09
C LEU A 10 -8.43 -17.33 -9.36
N VAL A 11 -9.55 -17.46 -10.09
CA VAL A 11 -10.89 -17.29 -9.50
C VAL A 11 -11.11 -18.29 -8.38
N ASN A 12 -10.77 -19.57 -8.59
CA ASN A 12 -10.90 -20.57 -7.54
C ASN A 12 -10.07 -20.20 -6.30
N HIS A 13 -8.82 -19.80 -6.48
CA HIS A 13 -7.97 -19.38 -5.36
C HIS A 13 -8.57 -18.21 -4.57
N TRP A 14 -9.03 -17.15 -5.25
CA TRP A 14 -9.65 -16.00 -4.60
C TRP A 14 -10.94 -16.35 -3.85
N LEU A 15 -11.75 -17.26 -4.39
CA LEU A 15 -13.00 -17.67 -3.75
C LEU A 15 -12.80 -18.61 -2.56
N THR A 16 -11.82 -19.51 -2.63
CA THR A 16 -11.74 -20.63 -1.67
C THR A 16 -10.60 -20.53 -0.67
N SER A 17 -9.56 -19.76 -0.97
CA SER A 17 -8.28 -19.88 -0.25
C SER A 17 -7.62 -18.55 0.07
N TYR A 18 -7.95 -17.48 -0.66
CA TYR A 18 -7.39 -16.17 -0.40
C TYR A 18 -7.96 -15.61 0.91
N ASN A 19 -7.09 -15.37 1.89
CA ASN A 19 -7.48 -14.83 3.17
C ASN A 19 -7.29 -13.31 3.18
N TRP A 20 -8.37 -12.58 2.91
CA TRP A 20 -8.35 -11.12 2.90
C TRP A 20 -7.89 -10.52 4.23
N ARG A 21 -8.32 -11.09 5.37
CA ARG A 21 -7.97 -10.59 6.70
C ARG A 21 -6.50 -10.78 7.04
N TYR A 22 -5.89 -11.86 6.56
CA TYR A 22 -4.45 -12.04 6.67
C TYR A 22 -3.70 -10.96 5.88
N GLN A 23 -4.12 -10.71 4.64
CA GLN A 23 -3.47 -9.69 3.82
C GLN A 23 -3.65 -8.27 4.39
N ASP A 24 -4.86 -7.93 4.85
CA ASP A 24 -5.14 -6.66 5.55
C ASP A 24 -4.17 -6.51 6.74
N ALA A 25 -4.07 -7.53 7.59
CA ALA A 25 -3.19 -7.49 8.76
C ALA A 25 -1.72 -7.30 8.37
N THR A 26 -1.25 -7.96 7.31
CA THR A 26 0.12 -7.77 6.79
C THR A 26 0.35 -6.35 6.26
N LEU A 27 -0.65 -5.74 5.61
CA LEU A 27 -0.53 -4.35 5.15
C LEU A 27 -0.48 -3.37 6.33
N ASP A 28 -1.34 -3.59 7.33
CA ASP A 28 -1.44 -2.75 8.53
C ASP A 28 -0.20 -2.79 9.44
N GLU A 29 0.75 -3.71 9.19
CA GLU A 29 2.08 -3.68 9.83
C GLU A 29 2.88 -2.43 9.46
N LEU A 30 2.55 -1.76 8.36
CA LEU A 30 3.20 -0.54 7.91
C LEU A 30 2.49 0.72 8.44
N PRO A 31 3.22 1.80 8.76
CA PRO A 31 2.60 3.03 9.26
C PRO A 31 1.86 3.77 8.14
N HIS A 32 0.52 3.67 8.15
CA HIS A 32 -0.36 4.37 7.21
C HIS A 32 -0.83 5.71 7.75
N PHE A 33 -0.74 6.75 6.92
CA PHE A 33 -1.20 8.10 7.24
C PHE A 33 -2.11 8.65 6.16
N LYS A 34 -2.95 9.61 6.55
CA LYS A 34 -3.78 10.37 5.63
C LYS A 34 -3.66 11.85 5.96
N THR A 35 -3.50 12.68 4.94
CA THR A 35 -3.53 14.13 5.08
C THR A 35 -4.32 14.75 3.94
N LYS A 36 -4.75 16.00 4.13
CA LYS A 36 -5.35 16.79 3.05
C LYS A 36 -4.28 17.72 2.48
N ILE A 37 -4.21 17.79 1.15
CA ILE A 37 -3.33 18.70 0.43
C ILE A 37 -4.20 19.60 -0.43
N ALA A 38 -4.12 20.91 -0.21
CA ALA A 38 -4.78 21.88 -1.07
C ALA A 38 -4.03 22.00 -2.40
N ILE A 39 -4.76 21.83 -3.51
CA ILE A 39 -4.23 21.92 -4.86
C ILE A 39 -4.95 23.08 -5.56
N ASP A 40 -4.17 24.03 -6.06
CA ASP A 40 -4.70 25.17 -6.79
C ASP A 40 -5.53 24.70 -8.00
N GLY A 41 -6.73 25.26 -8.16
CA GLY A 41 -7.69 24.85 -9.20
C GLY A 41 -8.42 23.51 -8.98
N PHE A 42 -8.08 22.72 -7.96
CA PHE A 42 -8.67 21.39 -7.71
C PHE A 42 -9.24 21.19 -6.30
N GLY A 43 -9.00 22.14 -5.38
CA GLY A 43 -9.49 22.06 -4.00
C GLY A 43 -8.64 21.14 -3.12
N GLU A 44 -9.21 20.59 -2.05
CA GLU A 44 -8.48 19.70 -1.14
C GLU A 44 -8.52 18.24 -1.63
N LEU A 45 -7.34 17.63 -1.77
CA LEU A 45 -7.18 16.20 -2.05
C LEU A 45 -6.81 15.44 -0.78
N GLY A 46 -7.55 14.39 -0.46
CA GLY A 46 -7.18 13.42 0.58
C GLY A 46 -6.10 12.47 0.06
N VAL A 47 -4.89 12.57 0.59
CA VAL A 47 -3.75 11.74 0.20
C VAL A 47 -3.47 10.71 1.28
N HIS A 48 -3.40 9.44 0.87
CA HIS A 48 -2.93 8.34 1.70
C HIS A 48 -1.48 8.02 1.35
N PHE A 49 -0.65 7.79 2.36
CA PHE A 49 0.75 7.46 2.17
C PHE A 49 1.26 6.57 3.32
N LEU A 50 2.38 5.90 3.05
CA LEU A 50 3.17 5.20 4.04
C LEU A 50 4.35 6.07 4.46
N HIS A 51 4.65 6.11 5.76
CA HIS A 51 5.84 6.81 6.26
C HIS A 51 6.57 5.96 7.29
N GLN A 52 7.76 5.50 6.91
CA GLN A 52 8.66 4.77 7.80
C GLN A 52 9.84 5.65 8.16
N GLU A 53 9.92 6.05 9.44
CA GLU A 53 11.08 6.79 9.94
C GLU A 53 12.31 5.89 10.03
N ALA A 54 13.48 6.49 9.78
CA ALA A 54 14.76 5.89 10.13
C ALA A 54 14.89 5.75 11.65
N THR A 55 15.48 4.64 12.11
CA THR A 55 15.64 4.33 13.54
C THR A 55 17.11 4.34 13.96
N GLY A 56 17.34 4.48 15.27
CA GLY A 56 18.68 4.48 15.85
C GLY A 56 19.59 5.58 15.28
N ASN A 57 20.87 5.25 15.06
CA ASN A 57 21.89 6.19 14.60
C ASN A 57 21.61 6.76 13.20
N ALA A 58 20.75 6.11 12.39
CA ALA A 58 20.39 6.59 11.07
C ALA A 58 19.43 7.81 11.12
N LYS A 59 18.79 8.08 12.27
CA LYS A 59 17.80 9.16 12.40
C LYS A 59 18.41 10.56 12.21
N GLU A 60 19.65 10.76 12.65
CA GLU A 60 20.29 12.09 12.64
C GLU A 60 20.60 12.61 11.23
N ASN A 61 20.85 11.71 10.27
CA ASN A 61 21.19 12.05 8.89
C ASN A 61 20.30 11.29 7.89
N ALA A 62 19.06 11.01 8.28
CA ALA A 62 18.13 10.27 7.44
C ALA A 62 17.84 11.05 6.14
N ILE A 63 18.01 10.38 5.00
CA ILE A 63 17.69 10.96 3.69
C ILE A 63 16.22 10.63 3.38
N PRO A 64 15.36 11.63 3.15
CA PRO A 64 13.98 11.38 2.78
C PRO A 64 13.92 10.84 1.35
N LEU A 65 13.31 9.66 1.19
CA LEU A 65 13.07 9.02 -0.10
C LEU A 65 11.56 8.99 -0.38
N LEU A 66 11.18 9.46 -1.56
CA LEU A 66 9.80 9.39 -2.06
C LEU A 66 9.71 8.28 -3.11
N PHE A 67 8.88 7.28 -2.85
CA PHE A 67 8.57 6.21 -3.80
C PHE A 67 7.19 6.46 -4.41
N ILE A 68 7.10 6.32 -5.73
CA ILE A 68 5.87 6.50 -6.51
C ILE A 68 5.70 5.23 -7.36
N HIS A 69 4.53 4.59 -7.27
CA HIS A 69 4.23 3.31 -7.93
C HIS A 69 3.53 3.49 -9.29
#